data_AF-A0A2E1XBI6-F1
#
_entry.id   AF-A0A2E1XBI6-F1
#
_cell.length_a   1.000
_cell.length_b   1.000
_cell.length_c   1.000
_cell.angle_alpha   90.00
_cell.angle_beta   90.00
_cell.angle_gamma   90.00
#
_symmetry.space_group_name_H-M   'P 1'
#
loop_
_entity.id
_entity.type
_entity.pdbx_description
1 polymer ?
#
loop_
_entity_poly.entity_id
_entity_poly.type
_entity_poly.pdbx_seq_one_letter_code
_entity_poly.pdbx_strand_id
1 'polypeptide(L)'
;MIKRAFTEHPASVGETYFQHMGMAFGFGGKMILSGLACLLHGIFPFLFVRTGRTCIEDLHRRMVTHRDRRKGSEAALLTLARDKQSLHAAE
;
A
#
# COMPACT_ATOMS: atom_id res chain seq x y z
N MET A 1 -5.27 18.05 18.72
CA MET A 1 -4.24 17.73 17.71
C MET A 1 -4.08 16.22 17.45
N ILE A 2 -3.93 15.37 18.47
CA ILE A 2 -3.74 13.91 18.30
C ILE A 2 -4.91 13.23 17.58
N LYS A 3 -6.17 13.53 17.93
CA LYS A 3 -7.34 12.96 17.23
C LYS A 3 -7.32 13.22 15.72
N ARG A 4 -6.94 14.43 15.29
CA ARG A 4 -6.87 14.83 13.88
C ARG A 4 -5.90 13.99 13.07
N ALA A 5 -4.69 13.75 13.59
CA ALA A 5 -3.69 12.92 12.90
C ALA A 5 -4.15 11.46 12.70
N PHE A 6 -4.90 10.92 13.66
CA PHE A 6 -5.37 9.53 13.64
C PHE A 6 -6.75 9.36 13.00
N THR A 7 -7.55 10.40 12.82
CA THR A 7 -8.88 10.29 12.18
C THR A 7 -9.01 11.01 10.84
N GLU A 8 -8.37 12.16 10.61
CA GLU A 8 -8.42 12.84 9.31
C GLU A 8 -7.57 12.11 8.26
N HIS A 9 -6.42 11.53 8.63
CA HIS A 9 -5.56 10.86 7.64
C HIS A 9 -6.18 9.57 7.08
N PRO A 10 -6.71 8.62 7.90
CA PRO A 10 -7.43 7.46 7.36
C PRO A 10 -8.70 7.85 6.61
N ALA A 11 -9.44 8.85 7.10
CA ALA A 11 -10.63 9.35 6.43
C ALA A 11 -10.31 9.98 5.07
N SER A 12 -9.14 10.63 4.92
CA SER A 12 -8.69 11.24 3.65
C SER A 12 -8.37 10.21 2.56
N VAL A 13 -8.12 8.94 2.94
CA VAL A 13 -7.93 7.82 2.02
C VAL A 13 -9.12 6.84 2.01
N GLY A 14 -10.23 7.18 2.70
CA GLY A 14 -11.43 6.37 2.74
C GLY A 14 -11.32 5.07 3.57
N GLU A 15 -10.32 4.97 4.44
CA GLU A 15 -10.10 3.80 5.30
C GLU A 15 -10.53 4.08 6.75
N THR A 16 -11.10 3.08 7.42
CA THR A 16 -11.31 3.16 8.87
C THR A 16 -9.96 3.13 9.58
N TYR A 17 -9.84 3.80 10.73
CA TYR A 17 -8.59 3.85 11.50
C TYR A 17 -7.96 2.47 11.72
N PHE A 18 -8.77 1.46 12.06
CA PHE A 18 -8.30 0.10 12.30
C PHE A 18 -7.86 -0.62 11.01
N GLN A 19 -8.48 -0.36 9.86
CA GLN A 19 -8.00 -0.87 8.56
C GLN A 19 -6.64 -0.27 8.20
N HIS A 20 -6.52 1.05 8.29
CA HIS A 20 -5.28 1.75 7.96
C HIS A 20 -4.14 1.32 8.90
N MET A 21 -4.44 1.22 10.20
CA MET A 21 -3.53 0.74 11.22
C MET A 21 -3.07 -0.70 10.93
N GLY A 22 -3.98 -1.64 10.68
CA GLY A 22 -3.63 -3.04 10.39
C GLY A 22 -2.75 -3.17 9.14
N MET A 23 -3.07 -2.43 8.08
CA MET A 23 -2.27 -2.39 6.86
C MET A 23 -0.87 -1.80 7.11
N ALA A 24 -0.79 -0.66 7.80
CA ALA A 24 0.47 0.00 8.10
C ALA A 24 1.37 -0.85 9.01
N PHE A 25 0.83 -1.43 10.08
CA PHE A 25 1.58 -2.31 10.99
C PHE A 25 2.01 -3.62 10.31
N GLY A 26 1.15 -4.22 9.48
CA GLY A 26 1.50 -5.43 8.74
C GLY A 26 2.61 -5.19 7.70
N PHE A 27 2.59 -4.02 7.06
CA PHE A 27 3.64 -3.60 6.13
C PHE A 27 4.95 -3.28 6.86
N GLY A 28 4.90 -2.45 7.90
CA GLY A 28 6.06 -2.06 8.71
C GLY A 28 6.71 -3.24 9.42
N GLY A 29 5.92 -4.17 9.97
CA GLY A 29 6.45 -5.39 10.59
C GLY A 29 7.26 -6.25 9.62
N LYS A 30 6.79 -6.40 8.37
CA LYS A 30 7.58 -7.07 7.32
C LYS A 30 8.85 -6.30 6.97
N MET A 31 8.83 -4.97 6.93
CA MET A 31 10.03 -4.16 6.71
C MET A 31 11.08 -4.39 7.80
N ILE A 32 10.68 -4.37 9.07
CA ILE A 32 11.58 -4.59 10.21
C ILE A 32 12.20 -5.98 10.14
N LEU A 33 11.39 -7.02 9.90
CA LEU A 33 11.88 -8.39 9.77
C LEU A 33 12.88 -8.53 8.61
N SER A 34 12.57 -7.92 7.46
CA SER A 34 13.44 -7.94 6.27
C SER A 34 14.76 -7.23 6.55
N GLY A 35 14.71 -6.07 7.21
CA GLY A 35 15.89 -5.31 7.63
C GLY A 35 16.77 -6.11 8.57
N LEU A 36 16.18 -6.75 9.59
CA LEU A 36 16.90 -7.61 10.52
C LEU A 36 17.54 -8.81 9.81
N ALA A 37 16.82 -9.46 8.89
CA ALA A 37 17.36 -10.55 8.09
C ALA A 37 18.55 -10.10 7.24
N CYS A 38 18.51 -8.92 6.64
CA CYS A 38 19.64 -8.35 5.88
C CYS A 38 20.84 -8.01 6.78
N LEU A 39 20.61 -7.45 7.98
CA LEU A 39 21.68 -7.16 8.93
C LEU A 39 22.37 -8.45 9.40
N LEU A 40 21.57 -9.46 9.79
CA LEU A 40 22.10 -10.77 10.19
C LEU A 40 22.81 -11.48 9.03
N HIS A 41 22.33 -11.32 7.80
CA HIS A 41 23.02 -11.82 6.60
C HIS A 41 24.38 -11.13 6.38
N GLY A 42 24.47 -9.82 6.62
CA GLY A 42 25.74 -9.08 6.54
C GLY A 42 26.78 -9.55 7.56
N ILE A 43 26.34 -9.98 8.74
CA ILE A 43 27.21 -10.54 9.80
C ILE A 43 27.50 -12.02 9.52
N PHE A 44 26.49 -12.79 9.10
CA PHE A 44 26.55 -14.22 8.84
C PHE A 44 26.08 -14.50 7.41
N PRO A 45 26.97 -14.49 6.42
CA PRO A 45 26.61 -14.56 4.99
C PRO A 45 25.95 -15.88 4.57
N PHE A 46 26.01 -16.92 5.40
CA PHE A 46 25.33 -18.20 5.20
C PHE A 46 23.88 -18.21 5.73
N LEU A 47 23.51 -17.25 6.59
CA LEU A 47 22.16 -17.13 7.15
C LEU A 47 21.32 -16.21 6.23
N PHE A 48 20.06 -16.58 5.96
CA PHE A 48 19.10 -15.76 5.20
C PHE A 48 19.45 -15.42 3.74
N VAL A 49 20.31 -16.20 3.08
CA VAL A 49 20.74 -16.01 1.68
C VAL A 49 19.58 -15.73 0.71
N ARG A 50 18.45 -16.43 0.87
CA ARG A 50 17.24 -16.20 0.06
C ARG A 50 16.17 -15.36 0.77
N THR A 51 16.20 -15.30 2.10
CA THR A 51 15.14 -14.70 2.91
C THR A 51 15.15 -13.18 2.80
N GLY A 52 16.32 -12.53 2.89
CA GLY A 52 16.41 -11.07 2.78
C GLY A 52 15.88 -10.56 1.43
N ARG A 53 16.34 -11.18 0.32
CA ARG A 53 15.90 -10.84 -1.03
C ARG A 53 14.40 -11.08 -1.24
N THR A 54 13.89 -12.26 -0.86
CA THR A 54 12.48 -12.63 -1.07
C THR A 54 11.55 -11.69 -0.30
N CYS A 55 11.91 -11.28 0.92
CA CYS A 55 11.08 -10.36 1.69
C CYS A 55 11.09 -8.93 1.11
N ILE A 56 12.22 -8.44 0.59
CA ILE A 56 12.27 -7.15 -0.13
C ILE A 56 11.44 -7.22 -1.42
N GLU A 57 11.53 -8.31 -2.18
CA GLU A 57 10.72 -8.54 -3.39
C GLU A 57 9.20 -8.56 -3.07
N ASP A 58 8.80 -9.21 -1.97
CA ASP A 58 7.40 -9.21 -1.51
C ASP A 58 6.94 -7.80 -1.10
N LEU A 59 7.75 -7.06 -0.34
CA LEU A 59 7.48 -5.66 0.01
C LEU A 59 7.35 -4.78 -1.23
N HIS A 60 8.25 -4.92 -2.19
CA HIS A 60 8.23 -4.16 -3.44
C HIS A 60 7.00 -4.51 -4.28
N ARG A 61 6.68 -5.79 -4.42
CA ARG A 61 5.46 -6.26 -5.11
C ARG A 61 4.22 -5.65 -4.47
N ARG A 62 4.10 -5.66 -3.14
CA ARG A 62 2.98 -5.05 -2.41
C ARG A 62 2.88 -3.55 -2.67
N MET A 63 3.99 -2.80 -2.65
CA MET A 63 3.94 -1.36 -2.98
C MET A 63 3.42 -1.10 -4.40
N VAL A 64 3.88 -1.88 -5.39
CA VAL A 64 3.52 -1.68 -6.79
C VAL A 64 2.06 -2.07 -7.05
N THR A 65 1.60 -3.21 -6.53
CA THR A 65 0.20 -3.67 -6.73
C THR A 65 -0.81 -2.73 -6.07
N HIS A 66 -0.51 -2.18 -4.90
CA HIS A 66 -1.37 -1.17 -4.25
C HIS A 66 -1.37 0.18 -4.99
N ARG A 67 -0.31 0.52 -5.73
CA ARG A 67 -0.29 1.70 -6.59
C ARG A 67 -1.17 1.53 -7.83
N ASP A 68 -1.16 0.34 -8.42
CA ASP A 68 -1.87 0.06 -9.67
C ASP A 68 -3.40 0.01 -9.48
N ARG A 69 -3.88 -0.54 -8.36
CA ARG A 69 -5.32 -0.52 -8.01
C ARG A 69 -5.89 0.90 -7.91
N ARG A 70 -5.13 1.88 -7.41
CA ARG A 70 -5.58 3.29 -7.36
C ARG A 70 -5.77 3.87 -8.76
N LYS A 71 -4.82 3.63 -9.67
CA LYS A 71 -4.91 4.09 -11.07
C LYS A 71 -6.11 3.46 -11.79
N GLY A 72 -6.34 2.16 -11.58
CA GLY A 72 -7.50 1.46 -12.16
C GLY A 72 -8.84 2.02 -11.67
N SER A 73 -8.95 2.35 -10.38
CA SER A 73 -10.16 2.97 -9.83
C SER A 73 -10.39 4.38 -10.38
N GLU A 74 -9.34 5.18 -10.54
CA GLU A 74 -9.43 6.54 -11.09
C GLU A 74 -9.86 6.52 -12.56
N ALA A 75 -9.28 5.61 -13.36
CA ALA A 75 -9.66 5.41 -14.75
C ALA A 75 -11.12 4.94 -14.91
N ALA A 76 -11.59 4.05 -14.04
CA ALA A 76 -12.98 3.59 -14.04
C ALA A 76 -13.96 4.72 -13.70
N LEU A 77 -13.63 5.57 -12.72
CA LEU A 77 -14.44 6.74 -12.35
C LEU A 77 -14.52 7.77 -13.48
N LEU A 78 -13.39 8.05 -14.15
CA LEU A 78 -13.36 8.95 -15.31
C LEU A 78 -14.20 8.42 -16.48
N THR A 79 -14.21 7.10 -16.67
CA THR A 79 -15.04 6.45 -17.69
C THR A 79 -16.53 6.59 -17.38
N LEU A 80 -16.93 6.35 -16.12
CA LEU A 80 -18.31 6.53 -15.66
C LEU A 80 -18.78 7.99 -15.73
N ALA A 81 -17.90 8.94 -15.39
CA ALA A 81 -18.20 10.37 -15.48
C ALA A 81 -18.40 10.83 -16.93
N ARG A 82 -17.56 10.34 -17.86
CA ARG A 82 -17.69 10.60 -19.30
C ARG A 82 -19.02 10.07 -19.85
N ASP A 83 -19.41 8.86 -19.45
CA ASP A 83 -20.64 8.22 -19.91
C ASP A 83 -21.89 9.02 -19.50
N LYS A 84 -21.97 9.44 -18.22
CA LYS A 84 -23.05 10.34 -17.74
C LYS A 84 -23.12 11.67 -18.49
N GLN A 85 -21.98 12.25 -18.85
CA GLN A 85 -21.94 13.53 -19.55
C GLN A 85 -22.41 13.42 -21.01
N SER A 86 -22.22 12.25 -21.64
CA SER A 86 -22.72 11.97 -22.99
C SER A 86 -24.23 11.76 -23.03
N LEU A 87 -24.81 11.14 -21.98
CA LEU A 87 -26.25 10.96 -21.83
C LEU A 87 -26.98 12.30 -21.70
N HIS A 88 -26.45 13.22 -20.88
CA HIS A 88 -27.03 14.56 -20.71
C HIS A 88 -26.89 15.48 -21.92
N ALA A 89 -26.03 15.17 -22.89
CA ALA A 89 -25.88 15.94 -24.12
C ALA A 89 -26.81 15.45 -25.26
N ALA A 90 -27.45 14.29 -25.07
CA ALA A 90 -28.37 13.67 -26.02
C ALA A 90 -29.86 13.93 -25.68
N GLU A 91 -30.14 14.61 -24.56
CA GLU A 91 -31.46 15.10 -24.13
C GLU A 91 -31.62 16.59 -24.48
#